data_AF-A0A8H8WYY7-F1
#
_entry.id   AF-A0A8H8WYY7-F1
#
_cell.length_a   1.000
_cell.length_b   1.000
_cell.length_c   1.000
_cell.angle_alpha   90.00
_cell.angle_beta   90.00
_cell.angle_gamma   90.00
#
_symmetry.space_group_name_H-M   'P 1'
#
loop_
_entity.id
_entity.type
_entity.pdbx_description
1 polymer ?
#
loop_
_entity_poly.entity_id
_entity_poly.type
_entity_poly.pdbx_seq_one_letter_code
_entity_poly.pdbx_strand_id
1 'polypeptide(L)' 'MTKDGLRLDDGFSGGADGVYESLIHAHRGLGDEESAALNARLVLILAHEVGDPAVLAAAIALARRSLRPAAEAR' A
#
# COMPACT_ATOMS: atom_id res chain seq x y z
N MET A 1 -8.51 19.30 3.12
CA MET A 1 -7.21 18.96 3.74
C MET A 1 -7.51 18.28 5.06
N THR A 2 -7.52 16.95 5.09
CA THR A 2 -7.65 16.16 6.32
C THR A 2 -6.30 16.23 7.04
N LYS A 3 -6.22 17.13 8.03
CA LYS A 3 -5.30 16.95 9.16
C LYS A 3 -5.68 15.61 9.83
N ASP A 4 -4.72 14.73 10.03
CA ASP A 4 -4.78 13.56 10.94
C ASP A 4 -5.29 12.18 10.47
N GLY A 5 -5.39 11.87 9.17
CA GLY A 5 -5.74 10.49 8.84
C GLY A 5 -5.44 10.07 7.43
N LEU A 6 -4.64 9.01 7.30
CA LEU A 6 -4.70 8.16 6.12
C LEU A 6 -6.16 7.82 5.84
N ARG A 7 -6.58 7.92 4.57
CA ARG A 7 -7.89 7.39 4.17
C ARG A 7 -7.90 5.89 4.48
N LEU A 8 -8.86 5.49 5.30
CA LEU A 8 -9.13 4.09 5.65
C LEU A 8 -10.29 3.50 4.82
N ASP A 9 -10.97 4.35 4.04
CA ASP A 9 -11.87 3.91 2.98
C ASP A 9 -11.07 3.33 1.80
N ASP A 10 -11.76 2.71 0.85
CA ASP A 10 -11.10 2.11 -0.32
C ASP A 10 -10.32 3.12 -1.17
N GLY A 11 -10.50 4.43 -0.96
CA GLY A 11 -9.76 5.51 -1.62
C GLY A 11 -10.00 5.63 -3.12
N PHE A 12 -10.74 4.69 -3.73
CA PHE A 12 -10.83 4.51 -5.18
C PHE A 12 -12.23 4.75 -5.74
N SER A 13 -13.23 5.05 -4.91
CA SER A 13 -14.58 5.44 -5.38
C SER A 13 -15.16 4.45 -6.41
N GLY A 14 -14.99 3.14 -6.17
CA GLY A 14 -15.41 2.06 -7.07
C GLY A 14 -14.40 1.66 -8.15
N GLY A 15 -13.24 2.31 -8.25
CA GLY A 15 -12.16 1.98 -9.20
C GLY A 15 -11.12 0.98 -8.69
N ALA A 16 -11.35 0.35 -7.54
CA ALA A 16 -10.38 -0.54 -6.91
C ALA A 16 -9.97 -1.72 -7.82
N ASP A 17 -10.92 -2.27 -8.58
CA ASP A 17 -10.68 -3.42 -9.46
C ASP A 17 -9.62 -3.13 -10.53
N GLY A 18 -9.66 -1.96 -11.17
CA GLY A 18 -8.68 -1.57 -12.19
C GLY A 18 -7.27 -1.33 -11.61
N VAL A 19 -7.20 -0.85 -10.36
CA VAL A 19 -5.92 -0.71 -9.64
C VAL A 19 -5.35 -2.08 -9.32
N TYR A 20 -6.17 -3.00 -8.80
CA TYR A 20 -5.75 -4.37 -8.55
C TYR A 20 -5.32 -5.09 -9.83
N GLU A 21 -6.08 -4.94 -10.92
CA GLU A 21 -5.71 -5.50 -12.22
C GLU A 21 -4.34 -4.98 -12.68
N SER A 22 -4.10 -3.67 -12.60
CA SER A 22 -2.82 -3.06 -12.98
C SER A 22 -1.65 -3.63 -12.17
N LEU A 23 -1.82 -3.81 -10.85
CA LEU A 23 -0.82 -4.42 -9.99
C LEU A 23 -0.54 -5.87 -10.38
N ILE A 24 -1.58 -6.69 -10.57
CA ILE A 24 -1.42 -8.09 -10.99
C ILE A 24 -0.71 -8.17 -12.34
N HIS A 25 -1.08 -7.32 -13.29
CA HIS A 25 -0.42 -7.25 -14.59
C HIS A 25 1.05 -6.88 -14.49
N ALA A 26 1.42 -5.96 -13.60
CA ALA A 26 2.81 -5.55 -13.39
C ALA A 26 3.72 -6.70 -12.91
N HIS A 27 3.17 -7.71 -12.24
CA HIS A 27 3.92 -8.89 -11.77
C HIS A 27 3.98 -10.05 -12.78
N ARG A 28 3.24 -10.00 -13.90
CA ARG A 28 3.20 -11.14 -14.83
C ARG A 28 4.56 -11.39 -15.47
N GLY A 29 5.03 -12.63 -15.38
CA GLY A 29 6.30 -13.07 -15.96
C GLY A 29 7.54 -12.76 -15.13
N LEU A 30 7.38 -12.14 -13.95
CA LEU A 30 8.47 -11.91 -12.99
C LEU A 30 8.65 -13.11 -12.07
N GLY A 31 9.90 -13.44 -11.75
CA GLY A 31 10.23 -14.35 -10.65
C GLY A 31 9.99 -13.69 -9.27
N ASP A 32 10.09 -14.48 -8.20
CA ASP A 32 9.82 -14.00 -6.84
C ASP A 32 10.72 -12.82 -6.44
N GLU A 33 12.01 -12.88 -6.78
CA GLU A 33 12.99 -11.82 -6.48
C GLU A 33 12.68 -10.53 -7.25
N GLU A 34 12.35 -10.64 -8.54
CA GLU A 34 11.98 -9.50 -9.38
C GLU A 34 10.66 -8.87 -8.92
N SER A 35 9.70 -9.71 -8.54
CA SER A 35 8.42 -9.30 -7.97
C SER A 35 8.60 -8.54 -6.65
N ALA A 36 9.48 -9.01 -5.77
CA ALA A 36 9.85 -8.31 -4.54
C ALA A 36 10.55 -6.97 -4.84
N ALA A 37 11.46 -6.95 -5.82
CA ALA A 37 12.14 -5.72 -6.24
C ALA A 37 11.17 -4.70 -6.85
N LEU A 38 10.16 -5.15 -7.61
CA LEU A 38 9.08 -4.30 -8.13
C LEU A 38 8.29 -3.66 -7.00
N ASN A 39 7.88 -4.45 -6.00
CA ASN A 39 7.17 -3.94 -4.84
C ASN A 39 7.98 -2.91 -4.05
N ALA A 40 9.26 -3.18 -3.80
CA ALA A 40 10.14 -2.24 -3.11
C ALA A 40 10.26 -0.90 -3.85
N ARG A 41 10.44 -0.94 -5.18
CA ARG A 41 10.51 0.27 -6.02
C ARG A 41 9.18 1.02 -6.03
N LEU A 42 8.05 0.33 -6.16
CA LEU A 42 6.73 0.94 -6.15
C LEU A 42 6.47 1.67 -4.84
N VAL A 43 6.81 1.06 -3.70
CA VAL A 43 6.70 1.71 -2.37
C VAL A 43 7.52 2.99 -2.30
N LEU A 44 8.75 2.99 -2.80
CA LEU A 44 9.61 4.19 -2.80
C LEU A 44 9.05 5.31 -3.69
N ILE A 45 8.54 4.97 -4.88
CA ILE A 45 7.89 5.94 -5.77
C ILE A 45 6.67 6.54 -5.08
N LEU A 46 5.77 5.72 -4.53
CA LEU A 46 4.58 6.21 -3.84
C LEU A 46 4.93 7.05 -2.60
N ALA A 47 5.97 6.68 -1.86
CA ALA A 47 6.45 7.48 -0.73
C ALA A 47 6.93 8.88 -1.16
N HIS A 48 7.59 8.97 -2.32
CA HIS A 48 7.95 10.25 -2.93
C HIS A 48 6.71 11.06 -3.34
N GLU A 49 5.73 10.43 -4.00
CA GLU A 49 4.48 11.10 -4.43
C GLU A 49 3.64 11.61 -3.24
N VAL A 50 3.68 10.92 -2.09
CA VAL A 50 3.01 11.38 -0.86
C VAL A 50 3.67 12.64 -0.29
N GLY A 51 4.99 12.76 -0.38
CA GLY A 51 5.75 13.98 -0.02
C GLY A 51 5.83 14.34 1.48
N ASP A 52 4.93 13.81 2.32
CA ASP A 52 4.88 14.09 3.77
C ASP A 52 5.41 12.91 4.61
N PRO A 53 6.55 13.07 5.33
CA PRO A 53 7.11 12.06 6.22
C PRO A 53 6.17 11.59 7.34
N ALA A 54 5.29 12.46 7.85
CA ALA A 54 4.34 12.10 8.90
C ALA A 54 3.25 11.15 8.39
N VAL A 55 2.77 11.38 7.17
CA VAL A 55 1.82 10.48 6.49
C VAL A 55 2.48 9.13 6.22
N LEU A 56 3.73 9.13 5.75
CA LEU A 56 4.48 7.90 5.53
C LEU A 56 4.69 7.10 6.82
N ALA A 57 5.06 7.76 7.92
CA ALA A 57 5.22 7.10 9.22
C ALA A 57 3.90 6.47 9.72
N ALA A 58 2.78 7.18 9.56
CA ALA A 58 1.46 6.64 9.89
C ALA A 58 1.11 5.42 9.02
N ALA A 59 1.48 5.44 7.73
CA ALA A 59 1.15 4.36 6.79
C ALA A 59 1.93 3.09 7.12
N ILE A 60 3.22 3.24 7.42
CA ILE A 60 4.08 2.14 7.88
C ILE A 60 3.51 1.53 9.17
N ALA A 61 3.11 2.37 10.14
CA ALA A 61 2.53 1.89 11.38
C ALA A 61 1.22 1.12 11.14
N LEU A 62 0.37 1.58 10.22
CA LEU A 62 -0.87 0.89 9.84
C LEU A 62 -0.60 -0.45 9.14
N ALA A 63 0.30 -0.48 8.16
CA ALA A 63 0.70 -1.70 7.46
C ALA A 63 1.29 -2.75 8.43
N ARG A 64 2.09 -2.31 9.42
CA ARG A 64 2.58 -3.21 10.47
C ARG A 64 1.47 -3.77 11.36
N ARG A 65 0.41 -3.00 11.61
CA ARG A 65 -0.74 -3.48 12.40
C ARG A 65 -1.58 -4.48 11.62
N SER A 66 -1.76 -4.31 10.30
CA SER A 66 -2.58 -5.22 9.48
C SER A 66 -1.96 -6.62 9.31
N LEU A 67 -0.66 -6.77 9.55
CA LEU A 67 0.02 -8.06 9.54
C LEU A 67 -0.23 -8.89 10.82
N ARG A 68 -0.75 -8.28 11.89
CA ARG A 68 -1.18 -9.07 13.06
C ARG A 68 -2.48 -9.79 12.71
N PRO A 69 -2.54 -11.13 12.85
CA PRO A 69 -3.76 -11.87 12.57
C PRO A 69 -4.88 -11.40 13.51
N ALA A 70 -6.10 -11.28 12.99
CA ALA A 70 -7.31 -10.91 13.73
C ALA A 70 -7.70 -11.87 14.88
N ALA A 71 -6.86 -12.86 15.19
CA ALA A 71 -7.11 -13.92 16.17
C ALA A 71 -6.89 -13.50 17.63
N GLU A 72 -6.19 -12.39 17.90
CA GLU A 72 -5.92 -11.92 19.28
C GLU A 72 -6.99 -10.96 19.83
N ALA A 73 -8.09 -10.76 19.11
CA ALA A 73 -9.16 -9.82 19.49
C ALA A 73 -10.35 -10.49 20.22
N ARG A 74 -10.13 -11.57 20.97
CA ARG A 74 -11.17 -12.22 21.81
C ARG A 74 -10.78 -12.22 23.28
#